data_AF-A0A348MJZ7-F1
#
_entry.id   AF-A0A348MJZ7-F1
#
_cell.length_a   1.000
_cell.length_b   1.000
_cell.length_c   1.000
_cell.angle_alpha   90.00
_cell.angle_beta   90.00
_cell.angle_gamma   90.00
#
_symmetry.space_group_name_H-M   'P 1'
#
loop_
_entity.id
_entity.type
_entity.pdbx_description
1 polymer ?
#
loop_
_entity_poly.entity_id
_entity_poly.type
_entity_poly.pdbx_seq_one_letter_code
_entity_poly.pdbx_strand_id
1 'polypeptide(L)'
;LSSFLKEDLKIKYVVAKASDQKHGKVLEKIGVDRIIYPEIESAERLAKNLISPSIFDIIELSSSHNLVEIKAPDIFVGKTLEEIDFRKRFDINIIAIKRNQPSTTETYKLSYEESIIISPSPKERIIEGDILVMVGLKEHLEKIEKL
;
A
#
# COMPACT_ATOMS: atom_id res chain seq x y z
N LEU A 1 13.83 -24.40 23.78
CA LEU A 1 12.87 -24.77 22.70
C LEU A 1 13.42 -24.46 21.31
N SER A 2 13.81 -23.21 21.02
CA SER A 2 14.42 -22.89 19.71
C SER A 2 15.70 -23.69 19.44
N SER A 3 16.61 -23.81 20.42
CA SER A 3 17.82 -24.65 20.30
C SER A 3 17.50 -26.08 19.89
N PHE A 4 16.57 -26.75 20.60
CA PHE A 4 16.07 -28.09 20.27
C PHE A 4 15.52 -28.17 18.83
N LEU A 5 14.69 -27.21 18.41
CA LEU A 5 14.16 -27.18 17.03
C LEU A 5 15.28 -27.04 15.98
N LYS A 6 16.34 -26.29 16.28
CA LYS A 6 17.44 -26.07 15.34
C LYS A 6 18.45 -27.22 15.33
N GLU A 7 18.78 -27.77 16.50
CA GLU A 7 19.80 -28.78 16.69
C GLU A 7 19.27 -30.19 16.41
N ASP A 8 18.11 -30.54 16.98
CA ASP A 8 17.56 -31.90 16.88
C ASP A 8 16.67 -32.08 15.65
N LEU A 9 15.92 -31.05 15.25
CA LEU A 9 15.04 -31.10 14.08
C LEU A 9 15.65 -30.44 12.82
N LYS A 10 16.90 -29.97 12.90
CA LYS A 10 17.63 -29.32 11.80
C LYS A 10 16.86 -28.16 11.13
N ILE A 11 16.01 -27.47 11.89
CA ILE A 11 15.30 -26.28 11.40
C ILE A 11 16.28 -25.11 11.33
N LYS A 12 16.39 -24.49 10.16
CA LYS A 12 17.38 -23.41 9.93
C LYS A 12 16.92 -22.04 10.42
N TYR A 13 15.61 -21.82 10.52
CA TYR A 13 15.02 -20.52 10.79
C TYR A 13 13.66 -20.67 11.46
N VAL A 14 13.49 -20.03 12.61
CA VAL A 14 12.26 -20.08 13.41
C VAL A 14 11.65 -18.69 13.44
N VAL A 15 10.43 -18.57 12.94
CA VAL A 15 9.60 -17.37 13.05
C VAL A 15 8.52 -17.61 14.10
N ALA A 16 8.35 -16.69 15.04
CA ALA A 16 7.29 -16.77 16.04
C ALA A 16 6.48 -15.48 16.11
N LYS A 17 5.17 -15.63 16.33
CA LYS A 17 4.27 -14.52 16.60
C LYS A 17 4.35 -14.14 18.07
N ALA A 18 4.48 -12.85 18.36
CA ALA A 18 4.32 -12.29 19.69
C ALA A 18 3.05 -11.46 19.78
N SER A 19 2.32 -11.62 20.89
CA SER A 19 1.07 -10.87 21.16
C SER A 19 1.35 -9.46 21.70
N ASP A 20 2.49 -9.29 22.38
CA ASP A 20 2.94 -8.03 22.96
C ASP A 20 4.47 -8.02 23.13
N GLN A 21 5.04 -6.87 23.49
CA GLN A 21 6.49 -6.72 23.67
C GLN A 21 7.09 -7.60 24.78
N LYS A 22 6.34 -7.92 25.85
CA LYS A 22 6.84 -8.79 26.92
C LYS A 22 6.97 -10.22 26.42
N HIS A 23 5.97 -10.72 25.70
CA HIS A 23 6.01 -12.02 25.03
C HIS A 23 7.16 -12.07 24.01
N GLY A 24 7.33 -11.00 23.23
CA GLY A 24 8.46 -10.86 22.31
C GLY A 24 9.82 -11.01 22.99
N LYS A 25 10.06 -10.30 24.10
CA LYS A 25 11.30 -10.42 24.89
C LYS A 25 11.56 -11.85 25.40
N VAL A 26 10.50 -12.61 25.70
CA VAL A 26 10.65 -14.02 26.09
C VAL A 26 11.08 -14.86 24.89
N LEU A 27 10.45 -14.69 23.73
CA LEU A 27 10.80 -15.41 22.50
C LEU A 27 12.22 -15.10 22.01
N GLU A 28 12.66 -13.86 22.18
CA GLU A 28 14.03 -13.41 21.86
C GLU A 28 15.05 -14.17 22.74
N LYS A 29 14.80 -14.23 24.05
CA LYS A 29 15.62 -15.02 24.98
C LYS A 29 15.62 -16.52 24.69
N ILE A 30 14.57 -17.05 24.08
CA ILE A 30 14.47 -18.45 23.69
C ILE A 30 15.25 -18.75 22.40
N GLY A 31 15.72 -17.72 21.68
CA GLY A 31 16.55 -17.84 20.47
C GLY A 31 15.77 -17.98 19.17
N VAL A 32 14.57 -17.41 19.10
CA VAL A 32 13.78 -17.29 17.86
C VAL A 32 14.48 -16.31 16.91
N ASP A 33 14.58 -16.64 15.62
CA ASP A 33 15.31 -15.82 14.64
C ASP A 33 14.54 -14.57 14.22
N ARG A 34 13.21 -14.68 14.13
CA ARG A 34 12.34 -13.55 13.79
C ARG A 34 11.06 -13.57 14.59
N ILE A 35 10.78 -12.45 15.22
CA ILE A 35 9.54 -12.22 15.96
C ILE A 35 8.70 -11.23 15.16
N ILE A 36 7.44 -11.55 14.95
CA ILE A 36 6.47 -10.69 14.26
C ILE A 36 5.36 -10.27 15.21
N TYR A 37 4.78 -9.08 14.99
CA TYR A 37 3.68 -8.54 15.79
C TYR A 37 2.48 -8.18 14.89
N PRO A 38 1.78 -9.17 14.32
CA PRO A 38 0.80 -8.94 13.26
C PRO A 38 -0.32 -7.97 13.65
N GLU A 39 -0.79 -8.05 14.89
CA GLU A 39 -1.86 -7.18 15.40
C GLU A 39 -1.42 -5.73 15.54
N ILE A 40 -0.21 -5.50 16.09
CA ILE A 40 0.33 -4.14 16.28
C ILE A 40 0.62 -3.52 14.91
N GLU A 41 1.31 -4.26 14.03
CA GLU A 41 1.62 -3.83 12.67
C GLU A 41 0.35 -3.54 11.86
N SER A 42 -0.70 -4.36 12.00
CA SER A 42 -1.98 -4.14 11.34
C SER A 42 -2.76 -2.98 11.95
N ALA A 43 -2.69 -2.77 13.27
CA ALA A 43 -3.30 -1.63 13.94
C ALA A 43 -2.64 -0.31 13.49
N GLU A 44 -1.31 -0.27 13.38
CA GLU A 44 -0.59 0.90 12.86
C GLU A 44 -0.99 1.21 11.41
N ARG A 45 -1.07 0.19 10.55
CA ARG A 45 -1.54 0.36 9.17
C ARG A 45 -2.99 0.88 9.12
N LEU A 46 -3.88 0.29 9.92
CA LEU A 46 -5.27 0.73 10.00
C LEU A 46 -5.39 2.17 10.50
N ALA A 47 -4.61 2.55 11.52
CA ALA A 47 -4.61 3.91 12.05
C ALA A 47 -4.16 4.93 11.00
N LYS A 48 -3.11 4.62 10.22
CA LYS A 48 -2.67 5.46 9.09
C LYS A 48 -3.80 5.65 8.06
N ASN A 49 -4.50 4.57 7.69
CA ASN A 49 -5.62 4.63 6.75
C ASN A 49 -6.84 5.40 7.30
N LEU A 50 -7.11 5.34 8.60
CA LEU A 50 -8.25 6.05 9.22
C LEU A 50 -8.06 7.57 9.30
N ILE A 51 -6.81 8.04 9.43
CA ILE A 51 -6.48 9.46 9.55
C ILE A 51 -6.49 10.14 8.17
N SER A 52 -6.26 9.37 7.11
CA SER A 52 -6.14 9.83 5.72
C SER A 52 -7.23 9.21 4.84
N PRO A 53 -8.45 9.78 4.79
CA PRO A 53 -9.60 9.16 4.12
C PRO A 53 -9.43 8.97 2.61
N SER A 54 -8.48 9.68 2.00
CA SER A 54 -8.14 9.55 0.58
C SER A 54 -7.06 8.48 0.31
N ILE A 55 -6.36 7.98 1.32
CA ILE A 55 -5.30 6.98 1.21
C ILE A 55 -5.88 5.59 1.49
N PHE A 56 -5.78 4.70 0.50
CA PHE A 56 -6.21 3.32 0.62
C PHE A 56 -5.10 2.41 1.17
N ASP A 57 -3.85 2.64 0.76
CA ASP A 57 -2.71 1.86 1.23
C ASP A 57 -1.38 2.62 1.10
N ILE A 58 -0.42 2.30 1.97
CA ILE A 58 0.95 2.85 1.98
C ILE A 58 1.94 1.72 2.18
N ILE A 59 2.89 1.61 1.26
CA ILE A 59 4.05 0.71 1.37
C ILE A 59 5.31 1.57 1.48
N GLU A 60 6.03 1.44 2.58
CA GLU A 60 7.32 2.13 2.76
C GLU A 60 8.40 1.40 1.94
N LEU A 61 8.97 2.08 0.94
CA LEU A 61 10.04 1.53 0.10
C LEU A 61 11.42 1.83 0.69
N SER A 62 11.56 2.97 1.36
CA SER A 62 12.77 3.39 2.07
C SER A 62 12.41 4.40 3.17
N SER A 63 13.41 4.89 3.90
CA SER A 63 13.20 5.94 4.91
C SER A 63 12.56 7.21 4.32
N SER A 64 12.83 7.53 3.05
CA SER A 64 12.38 8.75 2.38
C SER A 64 11.31 8.54 1.29
N HIS A 65 11.14 7.33 0.77
CA HIS A 65 10.22 7.05 -0.34
C HIS A 65 9.13 6.06 0.03
N ASN A 66 7.92 6.35 -0.45
CA ASN A 66 6.76 5.48 -0.30
C ASN A 66 6.13 5.16 -1.65
N LEU A 67 5.43 4.04 -1.69
CA LEU A 67 4.37 3.76 -2.64
C LEU A 67 3.04 4.01 -1.94
N VAL A 68 2.15 4.80 -2.54
CA VAL A 68 0.86 5.16 -1.96
C VAL A 68 -0.24 4.95 -2.98
N GLU A 69 -1.37 4.40 -2.52
CA GLU A 69 -2.62 4.33 -3.27
C GLU A 69 -3.58 5.38 -2.75
N ILE A 70 -3.98 6.33 -3.60
CA ILE A 70 -4.95 7.38 -3.21
C ILE A 70 -6.09 7.48 -4.19
N LYS A 71 -7.26 7.93 -3.73
CA LYS A 71 -8.31 8.41 -4.64
C LYS A 71 -7.77 9.60 -5.43
N ALA A 72 -7.95 9.61 -6.75
CA ALA A 72 -7.58 10.74 -7.57
C ALA A 72 -8.32 12.02 -7.09
N PRO A 73 -7.60 13.11 -6.77
CA PRO A 73 -8.21 14.39 -6.47
C PRO A 73 -9.12 14.89 -7.60
N ASP A 74 -10.24 15.53 -7.26
CA ASP A 74 -11.23 16.02 -8.23
C ASP A 74 -10.62 17.00 -9.25
N ILE A 75 -9.58 17.75 -8.85
CA ILE A 75 -8.84 18.68 -9.73
C ILE A 75 -8.08 17.98 -10.87
N PHE A 76 -7.84 16.68 -10.77
CA PHE A 76 -7.20 15.85 -11.79
C PHE A 76 -8.19 15.11 -12.68
N VAL A 77 -9.45 14.99 -12.25
CA VAL A 77 -10.49 14.31 -13.02
C VAL A 77 -10.69 15.03 -14.35
N GLY A 78 -10.73 14.23 -15.42
CA GLY A 78 -10.86 14.73 -16.77
C GLY A 78 -9.56 15.27 -17.37
N LYS A 79 -8.40 15.18 -16.69
CA LYS A 79 -7.09 15.52 -17.27
C LYS A 79 -6.28 14.27 -17.61
N THR A 80 -5.37 14.38 -18.56
CA THR A 80 -4.39 13.33 -18.87
C THR A 80 -3.16 13.40 -17.97
N LEU A 81 -2.41 12.30 -17.86
CA LEU A 81 -1.17 12.29 -17.09
C LEU A 81 -0.13 13.30 -17.62
N GLU A 82 -0.09 13.54 -18.94
CA GLU A 82 0.77 14.55 -19.57
C GLU A 82 0.33 15.99 -19.27
N GLU A 83 -0.98 16.26 -19.18
CA GLU A 83 -1.51 17.59 -18.80
C GLU A 83 -1.20 17.91 -17.33
N ILE A 84 -1.23 16.90 -16.47
CA ILE A 84 -0.91 17.06 -15.05
C ILE A 84 0.59 17.10 -14.84
N ASP A 85 1.39 16.35 -15.60
CA ASP A 85 2.85 16.28 -15.54
C ASP A 85 3.39 16.00 -14.12
N PHE A 86 2.96 14.87 -13.53
CA PHE A 86 3.28 14.48 -12.15
C PHE A 86 4.78 14.47 -11.86
N ARG A 87 5.58 13.96 -12.80
CA ARG A 87 7.03 13.85 -12.64
C ARG A 87 7.69 15.22 -12.58
N LYS A 88 7.31 16.15 -13.46
CA LYS A 88 7.94 17.47 -13.48
C LYS A 88 7.46 18.39 -12.36
N ARG A 89 6.17 18.33 -12.01
CA ARG A 89 5.57 19.27 -11.05
C ARG A 89 5.69 18.82 -9.60
N PHE A 90 5.68 17.51 -9.37
CA PHE A 90 5.64 16.96 -8.02
C PHE A 90 6.74 15.94 -7.74
N ASP A 91 7.58 15.60 -8.73
CA ASP A 91 8.60 14.55 -8.61
C ASP A 91 8.00 13.21 -8.12
N ILE A 92 6.83 12.88 -8.68
CA ILE A 92 6.08 11.65 -8.40
C ILE A 92 5.91 10.86 -9.69
N ASN A 93 5.97 9.53 -9.58
CA ASN A 93 5.74 8.62 -10.68
C ASN A 93 4.42 7.86 -10.48
N ILE A 94 3.57 7.84 -11.50
CA ILE A 94 2.33 7.05 -11.52
C ILE A 94 2.68 5.66 -12.07
N ILE A 95 2.51 4.63 -11.24
CA ILE A 95 2.85 3.25 -11.59
C ILE A 95 1.62 2.52 -12.14
N ALA A 96 0.44 2.79 -11.59
CA ALA A 96 -0.81 2.23 -12.05
C ALA A 96 -2.00 3.13 -11.73
N ILE A 97 -3.10 2.90 -12.43
CA ILE A 97 -4.41 3.46 -12.14
C ILE A 97 -5.35 2.27 -11.92
N LYS A 98 -5.94 2.16 -10.73
CA LYS A 98 -7.03 1.22 -10.48
C LYS A 98 -8.35 1.93 -10.74
N ARG A 99 -9.24 1.27 -11.49
CA ARG A 99 -10.49 1.84 -11.98
C ARG A 99 -11.60 0.84 -11.81
N ASN A 100 -12.61 1.21 -11.01
CA ASN A 100 -13.83 0.44 -10.88
C ASN A 100 -14.75 0.77 -12.05
N GLN A 101 -14.89 -0.17 -12.98
CA GLN A 101 -15.79 -0.02 -14.11
C GLN A 101 -17.10 -0.74 -13.81
N PRO A 102 -18.26 -0.13 -14.08
CA PRO A 102 -19.51 -0.86 -14.03
C PRO A 102 -19.47 -1.99 -15.07
N SER A 103 -19.58 -3.23 -14.61
CA SER A 103 -19.79 -4.40 -15.46
C SER A 103 -21.24 -4.85 -15.33
N THR A 104 -21.84 -5.23 -16.45
CA THR A 104 -23.17 -5.84 -16.46
C THR A 104 -22.98 -7.36 -16.53
N THR A 105 -23.26 -8.07 -15.44
CA THR A 105 -23.37 -9.53 -15.52
C THR A 105 -24.61 -9.91 -16.35
N GLU A 106 -24.63 -11.10 -16.96
CA GLU A 106 -25.74 -11.66 -17.75
C GLU A 106 -27.12 -11.59 -17.03
N THR A 107 -27.13 -11.39 -15.71
CA THR A 107 -28.34 -11.24 -14.88
C THR A 107 -28.85 -9.80 -14.72
N TYR A 108 -28.39 -8.84 -15.53
CA TYR A 108 -28.76 -7.40 -15.45
C TYR A 108 -28.51 -6.75 -14.07
N LYS A 109 -27.64 -7.34 -13.24
CA LYS A 109 -27.18 -6.73 -11.99
C LYS A 109 -25.97 -5.86 -12.30
N LEU A 110 -25.99 -4.63 -11.82
CA LEU A 110 -24.84 -3.73 -11.87
C LEU A 110 -23.78 -4.28 -10.90
N SER A 111 -22.70 -4.84 -11.44
CA SER A 111 -21.48 -5.17 -10.70
C SER A 111 -20.41 -4.13 -11.00
N TYR A 112 -19.40 -4.04 -10.15
CA TYR A 112 -18.20 -3.27 -10.43
C TYR A 112 -17.05 -4.27 -10.61
N GLU A 113 -16.38 -4.22 -11.75
CA GLU A 113 -15.14 -4.94 -11.98
C GLU A 113 -13.99 -3.97 -11.79
N GLU A 114 -13.05 -4.36 -10.91
CA GLU A 114 -11.80 -3.62 -10.74
C GLU A 114 -10.89 -3.92 -11.93
N SER A 115 -10.55 -2.87 -12.68
CA SER A 115 -9.56 -2.92 -13.75
C SER A 115 -8.30 -2.19 -13.29
N ILE A 116 -7.12 -2.70 -13.66
CA ILE A 116 -5.83 -2.09 -13.30
C ILE A 116 -5.08 -1.76 -14.59
N ILE A 117 -4.79 -0.48 -14.80
CA ILE A 117 -3.96 0.02 -15.89
C ILE A 117 -2.54 0.15 -15.35
N ILE A 118 -1.68 -0.81 -15.68
CA ILE A 118 -0.27 -0.81 -15.28
C ILE A 118 0.54 0.01 -16.28
N SER A 119 1.47 0.83 -15.78
CA SER A 119 2.32 1.70 -16.61
C SER A 119 1.49 2.53 -17.60
N PRO A 120 0.55 3.36 -17.09
CA PRO A 120 -0.38 4.09 -17.92
C PRO A 120 0.34 4.99 -18.93
N SER A 121 -0.23 5.10 -20.13
CA SER A 121 0.26 6.01 -21.16
C SER A 121 0.16 7.46 -20.65
N PRO A 122 1.06 8.38 -21.06
CA PRO A 122 0.91 9.81 -20.76
C PRO A 122 -0.44 10.40 -21.19
N LYS A 123 -1.07 9.81 -22.22
CA LYS A 123 -2.39 10.20 -22.74
C LYS A 123 -3.56 9.61 -21.97
N GLU A 124 -3.32 8.74 -20.99
CA GLU A 124 -4.37 8.15 -20.16
C GLU A 124 -5.06 9.26 -19.38
N ARG A 125 -6.39 9.30 -19.44
CA ARG A 125 -7.21 10.30 -18.75
C ARG A 125 -7.64 9.75 -17.40
N ILE A 126 -7.47 10.56 -16.36
CA ILE A 126 -7.99 10.25 -15.03
C ILE A 126 -9.50 10.50 -15.04
N ILE A 127 -10.27 9.55 -14.53
CA ILE A 127 -11.73 9.66 -14.39
C ILE A 127 -12.14 9.65 -12.93
N GLU A 128 -13.39 10.03 -12.67
CA GLU A 128 -13.94 10.03 -11.32
C GLU A 128 -13.92 8.62 -10.72
N GLY A 129 -13.42 8.51 -9.49
CA GLY A 129 -13.30 7.24 -8.77
C GLY A 129 -12.03 6.46 -9.06
N ASP A 130 -11.14 6.93 -9.94
CA ASP A 130 -9.83 6.33 -10.12
C ASP A 130 -9.01 6.37 -8.81
N ILE A 131 -8.25 5.30 -8.59
CA ILE A 131 -7.23 5.23 -7.54
C ILE A 131 -5.87 5.27 -8.21
N LEU A 132 -5.07 6.28 -7.85
CA LEU A 132 -3.71 6.46 -8.35
C LEU A 132 -2.73 5.69 -7.47
N VAL A 133 -1.94 4.82 -8.08
CA VAL A 133 -0.81 4.14 -7.44
C VAL A 133 0.45 4.90 -7.78
N MET A 134 1.04 5.54 -6.77
CA MET A 134 2.10 6.53 -6.94
C MET A 134 3.34 6.15 -6.15
N VAL A 135 4.52 6.50 -6.67
CA VAL A 135 5.81 6.35 -5.98
C VAL A 135 6.54 7.69 -5.97
N GLY A 136 7.10 8.07 -4.83
CA GLY A 136 7.87 9.31 -4.68
C GLY A 136 8.33 9.55 -3.24
N LEU A 137 8.86 10.75 -3.00
CA LEU A 137 9.21 11.22 -1.66
C LEU A 137 7.95 11.40 -0.80
N LYS A 138 8.05 11.04 0.49
CA LYS A 138 6.94 11.16 1.47
C LYS A 138 6.28 12.54 1.43
N GLU A 139 7.09 13.59 1.51
CA GLU A 139 6.64 14.99 1.51
C GLU A 139 5.94 15.44 0.22
N HIS A 140 6.22 14.79 -0.93
CA HIS A 140 5.56 15.11 -2.19
C HIS A 140 4.22 14.39 -2.30
N LEU A 141 4.17 13.14 -1.87
CA LEU A 141 2.94 12.35 -1.85
C LEU A 141 1.89 12.97 -0.91
N GLU A 142 2.31 13.44 0.27
CA GLU A 142 1.45 14.17 1.22
C GLU A 142 0.86 15.48 0.64
N LYS A 143 1.56 16.13 -0.30
CA LYS A 143 1.02 17.33 -0.97
C LYS A 143 -0.13 16.97 -1.89
N ILE A 144 -0.06 15.82 -2.58
CA ILE A 144 -1.14 15.37 -3.46
C ILE A 144 -2.37 14.94 -2.66
N GLU A 145 -2.17 14.29 -1.51
CA GLU A 145 -3.26 13.89 -0.62
C GLU A 145 -4.13 15.06 -0.17
N LYS A 146 -3.54 16.26 -0.02
CA LYS A 146 -4.22 17.47 0.46
C LYS A 146 -4.91 18.29 -0.64
N LEU A 147 -4.85 17.83 -1.90
CA LEU A 147 -5.54 18.47 -3.03
C LEU A 147 -6.99 18.00 -3.15
#